data_AF-A0A6C0F702-F1
#
_entry.id   AF-A0A6C0F702-F1
#
_cell.length_a   1.000
_cell.length_b   1.000
_cell.length_c   1.000
_cell.angle_alpha   90.00
_cell.angle_beta   90.00
_cell.angle_gamma   90.00
#
_symmetry.space_group_name_H-M   'P 1'
#
loop_
_entity.id
_entity.type
_entity.pdbx_description
1 polymer ?
#
loop_
_entity_poly.entity_id
_entity_poly.type
_entity_poly.pdbx_seq_one_letter_code
_entity_poly.pdbx_strand_id
1 'polypeptide(L)'
;MSDNKRYTDALIEFHKERLSSLSNPTMKCEGCQNPRQFVSHQDKLIFTCGSQGSGKCGVQYEITVPHYTYFPQEYNVLSQCIYGHGYSDDIDDVSRYAVETAIQTFEFSKPFQESVKEASEYRKHCDTEREKLVQQYQKLNKEESRIQQVHDVSRIRNTNATKRLKLQKMMKETDDPMQLSQLRKEYVDLFVNEREELYPKIDELTNDVSDDYVVIKQATIDVSNDTYKKTEKKKRKPRKKPPQVTTGS
;
A
#
# COMPACT_ATOMS: atom_id res chain seq x y z
N MET A 1 -2.12 -1.83 13.23
CA MET A 1 -0.66 -1.90 13.48
C MET A 1 -0.16 -3.29 13.92
N SER A 2 -0.99 -4.15 14.52
CA SER A 2 -0.61 -5.52 14.93
C SER A 2 -0.19 -6.45 13.77
N ASP A 3 -0.91 -6.39 12.64
CA ASP A 3 -0.71 -7.36 11.55
C ASP A 3 0.58 -7.16 10.75
N ASN A 4 1.05 -5.90 10.63
CA ASN A 4 2.30 -5.59 9.93
C ASN A 4 3.53 -6.13 10.69
N LYS A 5 3.49 -6.09 12.03
CA LYS A 5 4.55 -6.68 12.86
C LYS A 5 4.61 -8.19 12.70
N ARG A 6 3.45 -8.87 12.78
CA ARG A 6 3.37 -10.33 12.61
C ARG A 6 3.89 -10.79 11.24
N TYR A 7 3.53 -10.07 10.18
CA TYR A 7 4.04 -10.33 8.83
C TYR A 7 5.56 -10.16 8.74
N THR A 8 6.07 -9.03 9.25
CA THR A 8 7.51 -8.72 9.23
C THR A 8 8.32 -9.75 10.01
N ASP A 9 7.86 -10.12 11.21
CA ASP A 9 8.51 -11.12 12.05
C ASP A 9 8.58 -12.48 11.34
N ALA A 10 7.50 -12.88 10.65
CA ALA A 10 7.48 -14.13 9.88
C ALA A 10 8.39 -14.11 8.66
N LEU A 11 8.49 -12.97 7.96
CA LEU A 11 9.44 -12.78 6.85
C LEU A 11 10.89 -12.92 7.32
N ILE A 12 11.24 -12.24 8.41
CA ILE A 12 12.56 -12.33 9.03
C ILE A 12 12.86 -13.78 9.42
N GLU A 13 11.91 -14.43 10.09
CA GLU A 13 12.06 -15.82 10.52
C GLU A 13 12.18 -16.78 9.32
N PHE A 14 11.42 -16.57 8.24
CA PHE A 14 11.51 -17.37 7.01
C PHE A 14 12.93 -17.32 6.43
N HIS A 15 13.49 -16.12 6.26
CA HIS A 15 14.83 -15.97 5.70
C HIS A 15 15.91 -16.51 6.66
N LYS A 16 15.77 -16.29 7.96
CA LYS A 16 16.68 -16.81 8.98
C LYS A 16 16.70 -18.34 9.01
N GLU A 17 15.54 -18.97 9.00
CA GLU A 17 15.40 -20.44 9.00
C GLU A 17 15.88 -21.04 7.68
N ARG A 18 15.64 -20.36 6.55
CA ARG A 18 16.18 -20.74 5.24
C ARG A 18 17.71 -20.73 5.23
N LEU A 19 18.33 -19.64 5.68
CA LEU A 19 19.79 -19.52 5.78
C LEU A 19 20.39 -20.55 6.74
N SER A 20 19.73 -20.80 7.88
CA SER A 20 20.15 -21.81 8.84
C SER A 20 20.10 -23.22 8.25
N SER A 21 19.08 -23.50 7.44
CA SER A 21 18.92 -24.79 6.76
C SER A 21 19.88 -24.96 5.59
N LEU A 22 20.29 -23.89 4.91
CA LEU A 22 21.39 -23.94 3.93
C LEU A 22 22.73 -24.30 4.59
N SER A 23 22.96 -23.80 5.81
CA SER A 23 24.17 -24.11 6.58
C SER A 23 24.14 -25.52 7.18
N ASN A 24 22.95 -26.06 7.47
CA ASN A 24 22.73 -27.39 8.03
C ASN A 24 21.56 -28.10 7.32
N PRO A 25 21.79 -28.68 6.13
CA PRO A 25 20.71 -29.22 5.26
C PRO A 25 19.96 -30.42 5.86
N THR A 26 20.50 -31.03 6.92
CA THR A 26 19.86 -32.13 7.64
C THR A 26 18.95 -31.67 8.78
N MET A 27 18.72 -30.35 8.96
CA MET A 27 17.81 -29.86 10.00
C MET A 27 16.37 -30.29 9.72
N LYS A 28 15.75 -30.88 10.75
CA LYS A 28 14.38 -31.39 10.72
C LYS A 28 13.53 -30.66 11.74
N CYS A 29 12.21 -30.67 11.53
CA CYS A 29 11.27 -30.19 12.54
C CYS A 29 11.03 -31.26 13.61
N GLU A 30 10.46 -30.86 14.75
CA GLU A 30 10.30 -31.76 15.88
C GLU A 30 9.32 -32.91 15.58
N GLY A 31 9.85 -34.13 15.52
CA GLY A 31 9.07 -35.32 15.21
C GLY A 31 8.86 -35.56 13.70
N CYS A 32 9.62 -34.88 12.84
CA CYS A 32 9.59 -35.10 11.39
C CYS A 32 10.84 -35.80 10.90
N GLN A 33 10.67 -36.77 9.99
CA GLN A 33 11.79 -37.53 9.43
C GLN A 33 12.49 -36.80 8.28
N ASN A 34 11.76 -35.94 7.58
CA ASN A 34 12.23 -35.22 6.42
C ASN A 34 12.86 -33.87 6.81
N PRO A 35 13.84 -33.39 6.04
CA PRO A 35 14.43 -32.08 6.27
C PRO A 35 13.41 -30.96 5.99
N ARG A 36 13.69 -29.81 6.57
CA ARG A 36 12.99 -28.55 6.29
C ARG A 36 13.08 -28.18 4.81
N GLN A 37 12.01 -27.63 4.26
CA GLN A 37 11.97 -27.15 2.87
C GLN A 37 11.38 -25.75 2.81
N PHE A 38 11.93 -24.94 1.92
CA PHE A 38 11.53 -23.55 1.69
C PHE A 38 11.21 -23.41 0.21
N VAL A 39 9.96 -23.11 -0.11
CA VAL A 39 9.48 -22.94 -1.48
C VAL A 39 9.20 -21.47 -1.72
N SER A 40 9.71 -20.95 -2.84
CA SER A 40 9.45 -19.58 -3.28
C SER A 40 8.70 -19.65 -4.59
N HIS A 41 7.47 -19.14 -4.59
CA HIS A 41 6.67 -18.87 -5.77
C HIS A 41 6.63 -17.36 -6.03
N GLN A 42 6.04 -16.95 -7.15
CA GLN A 42 5.97 -15.53 -7.54
C GLN A 42 5.27 -14.67 -6.47
N ASP A 43 4.22 -15.18 -5.83
CA ASP A 43 3.42 -14.44 -4.85
C ASP A 43 3.48 -15.02 -3.43
N LYS A 44 4.26 -16.09 -3.20
CA LYS A 44 4.22 -16.85 -1.94
C LYS A 44 5.59 -17.37 -1.49
N LEU A 45 5.81 -17.33 -0.18
CA LEU A 45 6.91 -17.98 0.51
C LEU A 45 6.34 -19.05 1.44
N ILE A 46 6.72 -20.30 1.24
CA ILE A 46 6.17 -21.44 1.98
C ILE A 46 7.27 -22.13 2.76
N PHE A 47 7.10 -22.24 4.07
CA PHE A 47 7.97 -23.05 4.92
C PHE A 47 7.26 -24.35 5.30
N THR A 48 7.87 -25.49 4.97
CA THR A 48 7.34 -26.83 5.28
C THR A 48 8.36 -27.75 5.95
N CYS A 49 7.85 -28.66 6.77
CA CYS A 49 8.62 -29.63 7.56
C CYS A 49 8.62 -31.04 6.94
N GLY A 50 8.69 -31.13 5.61
CA GLY A 50 8.98 -32.38 4.91
C GLY A 50 7.87 -33.00 4.07
N SER A 51 6.69 -32.40 4.02
CA SER A 51 5.62 -32.76 3.08
C SER A 51 4.79 -31.53 2.72
N GLN A 52 4.32 -31.40 1.47
CA GLN A 52 3.43 -30.30 1.06
C GLN A 52 1.97 -30.51 1.54
N GLY A 53 1.69 -31.53 2.37
CA GLY A 53 0.35 -31.86 2.86
C GLY A 53 -0.01 -31.26 4.22
N SER A 54 -1.14 -31.70 4.77
CA SER A 54 -1.65 -31.30 6.09
C SER A 54 -1.06 -32.12 7.23
N GLY A 55 -0.94 -31.52 8.41
CA GLY A 55 -0.46 -32.17 9.64
C GLY A 55 0.90 -31.65 10.14
N LYS A 56 1.42 -32.29 11.20
CA LYS A 56 2.58 -31.80 11.98
C LYS A 56 3.84 -31.53 11.13
N CYS A 57 4.09 -32.37 10.12
CA CYS A 57 5.24 -32.28 9.21
C CYS A 57 4.89 -31.66 7.85
N GLY A 58 3.73 -31.00 7.78
CA GLY A 58 3.24 -30.28 6.62
C GLY A 58 3.77 -28.84 6.55
N VAL A 59 3.01 -28.01 5.84
CA VAL A 59 3.22 -26.55 5.85
C VAL A 59 3.17 -26.02 7.29
N GLN A 60 4.16 -25.21 7.64
CA GLN A 60 4.23 -24.52 8.92
C GLN A 60 3.58 -23.16 8.80
N TYR A 61 4.05 -22.35 7.86
CA TYR A 61 3.37 -21.13 7.49
C TYR A 61 3.65 -20.78 6.03
N GLU A 62 2.70 -20.03 5.48
CA GLU A 62 2.74 -19.45 4.15
C GLU A 62 2.65 -17.93 4.29
N ILE A 63 3.51 -17.22 3.57
CA ILE A 63 3.53 -15.77 3.50
C ILE A 63 3.15 -15.40 2.06
N THR A 64 2.02 -14.74 1.89
CA THR A 64 1.68 -14.11 0.60
C THR A 64 2.36 -12.74 0.56
N VAL A 65 3.22 -12.51 -0.43
CA VAL A 65 3.90 -11.23 -0.61
C VAL A 65 2.94 -10.20 -1.21
N PRO A 66 3.04 -8.92 -0.83
CA PRO A 66 2.22 -7.87 -1.39
C PRO A 66 2.51 -7.71 -2.88
N HIS A 67 1.46 -7.40 -3.65
CA HIS A 67 1.60 -7.11 -5.06
C HIS A 67 1.39 -5.62 -5.31
N TYR A 68 2.37 -5.01 -5.97
CA TYR A 68 2.39 -3.61 -6.35
C TYR A 68 2.18 -3.51 -7.86
N THR A 69 1.38 -2.54 -8.28
CA THR A 69 1.26 -2.15 -9.69
C THR A 69 1.62 -0.68 -9.86
N TYR A 70 2.11 -0.33 -11.04
CA TYR A 70 2.38 1.05 -11.42
C TYR A 70 1.08 1.71 -11.89
N PHE A 71 0.59 2.69 -11.13
CA PHE A 71 -0.74 3.27 -11.28
C PHE A 71 -1.03 3.78 -12.71
N PRO A 72 -0.16 4.58 -13.35
CA PRO A 72 -0.46 5.09 -14.70
C PRO A 72 -0.65 4.00 -15.74
N GLN A 73 0.10 2.90 -15.63
CA GLN A 73 0.00 1.77 -16.56
C GLN A 73 -1.29 0.98 -16.31
N GLU A 74 -1.57 0.62 -15.06
CA GLU A 74 -2.76 -0.17 -14.72
C GLU A 74 -4.05 0.62 -15.01
N TYR A 75 -4.07 1.91 -14.66
CA TYR A 75 -5.18 2.80 -14.97
C TYR A 75 -5.45 2.84 -16.49
N ASN A 76 -4.40 2.90 -17.31
CA ASN A 76 -4.54 2.91 -18.76
C ASN A 76 -5.09 1.58 -19.28
N VAL A 77 -4.60 0.43 -18.79
CA VAL A 77 -5.12 -0.90 -19.14
C VAL A 77 -6.61 -1.02 -18.82
N LEU A 78 -7.00 -0.65 -17.60
CA LEU A 78 -8.40 -0.69 -17.17
C LEU A 78 -9.27 0.29 -17.96
N SER A 79 -8.76 1.49 -18.27
CA SER A 79 -9.45 2.47 -19.12
C SER A 79 -9.66 1.93 -20.54
N GLN A 80 -8.66 1.25 -21.11
CA GLN A 80 -8.76 0.62 -22.42
C GLN A 80 -9.72 -0.56 -22.43
N CYS A 81 -9.85 -1.30 -21.32
CA CYS A 81 -10.91 -2.31 -21.18
C CYS A 81 -12.31 -1.68 -21.24
N ILE A 82 -12.52 -0.53 -20.60
CA ILE A 82 -13.83 0.14 -20.51
C ILE A 82 -14.19 0.82 -21.84
N TYR A 83 -13.24 1.55 -22.41
CA TYR A 83 -13.47 2.44 -23.56
C TYR A 83 -12.96 1.86 -24.89
N GLY A 84 -12.26 0.72 -24.86
CA GLY A 84 -11.56 0.13 -26.00
C GLY A 84 -10.18 0.75 -26.25
N HIS A 85 -9.41 0.13 -27.14
CA HIS A 85 -8.23 0.74 -27.76
C HIS A 85 -8.68 1.62 -28.96
N GLY A 86 -7.83 2.45 -29.57
CA GLY A 86 -8.17 3.19 -30.82
C GLY A 86 -8.57 2.26 -31.98
N TYR A 87 -9.25 2.77 -33.03
CA TYR A 87 -9.98 1.99 -34.09
C TYR A 87 -9.47 0.55 -34.36
N SER A 88 -10.37 -0.44 -34.32
CA SER A 88 -10.09 -1.82 -34.73
C SER A 88 -10.33 -1.93 -36.23
N ASP A 89 -9.44 -2.61 -36.94
CA ASP A 89 -9.64 -2.96 -38.35
C ASP A 89 -10.59 -4.15 -38.51
N ASP A 90 -10.95 -4.82 -37.40
CA ASP A 90 -11.95 -5.88 -37.40
C ASP A 90 -13.36 -5.27 -37.42
N ILE A 91 -14.05 -5.46 -38.54
CA ILE A 91 -15.41 -4.95 -38.78
C ILE A 91 -16.46 -5.59 -37.86
N ASP A 92 -16.15 -6.76 -37.29
CA ASP A 92 -17.01 -7.48 -36.36
C ASP A 92 -16.69 -7.16 -34.88
N ASP A 93 -15.68 -6.32 -34.62
CA ASP A 93 -15.32 -5.87 -33.26
C ASP A 93 -16.34 -4.87 -32.70
N VAL A 94 -17.34 -5.41 -32.00
CA VAL A 94 -18.38 -4.64 -31.32
C VAL A 94 -18.03 -4.27 -29.87
N SER A 95 -16.84 -4.62 -29.38
CA SER A 95 -16.42 -4.43 -27.97
C SER A 95 -16.44 -2.97 -27.51
N ARG A 96 -16.48 -2.03 -28.46
CA ARG A 96 -16.33 -0.58 -28.25
C ARG A 96 -17.63 0.19 -28.27
N TYR A 97 -18.68 -0.39 -28.83
CA TYR A 97 -19.96 0.27 -28.89
C TYR A 97 -20.73 0.00 -27.59
N ALA A 98 -21.47 0.99 -27.11
CA ALA A 98 -22.53 0.79 -26.12
C ALA A 98 -23.69 0.07 -26.82
N VAL A 99 -23.47 -1.22 -27.14
CA VAL A 99 -24.39 -2.05 -27.94
C VAL A 99 -25.64 -2.42 -27.15
N GLU A 100 -25.73 -2.08 -25.86
CA GLU A 100 -26.89 -2.41 -25.03
C GLU A 100 -28.18 -1.80 -25.62
N THR A 101 -28.13 -0.55 -26.08
CA THR A 101 -29.27 0.11 -26.72
C THR A 101 -29.56 -0.48 -28.11
N ALA A 102 -28.53 -0.86 -28.86
CA ALA A 102 -28.70 -1.46 -30.18
C ALA A 102 -29.31 -2.87 -30.09
N ILE A 103 -28.92 -3.69 -29.11
CA ILE A 103 -29.48 -5.04 -28.88
C ILE A 103 -30.97 -4.99 -28.56
N GLN A 104 -31.41 -3.97 -27.84
CA GLN A 104 -32.84 -3.78 -27.55
C GLN A 104 -33.64 -3.34 -28.78
N THR A 105 -32.97 -2.75 -29.78
CA THR A 105 -33.61 -2.15 -30.96
C THR A 105 -33.64 -3.11 -32.15
N PHE A 106 -32.69 -4.04 -32.26
CA PHE A 106 -32.55 -4.93 -33.41
C PHE A 106 -32.57 -6.42 -33.00
N GLU A 107 -33.18 -7.27 -33.82
CA GLU A 107 -33.20 -8.72 -33.61
C GLU A 107 -31.85 -9.37 -33.98
N PHE A 108 -30.90 -9.35 -33.05
CA PHE A 108 -29.63 -10.06 -33.21
C PHE A 108 -29.74 -11.54 -32.87
N SER A 109 -28.81 -12.35 -33.40
CA SER A 109 -28.69 -13.78 -33.09
C SER A 109 -28.36 -14.01 -31.61
N LYS A 110 -28.78 -15.16 -31.04
CA LYS A 110 -28.48 -15.52 -29.64
C LYS A 110 -26.98 -15.49 -29.29
N PRO A 111 -26.07 -16.06 -30.12
CA PRO A 111 -24.63 -16.03 -29.82
C PRO A 111 -24.08 -14.59 -29.75
N PHE A 112 -24.60 -13.68 -30.58
CA PHE A 112 -24.19 -12.28 -30.54
C PHE A 112 -24.68 -11.58 -29.26
N GLN A 113 -25.92 -11.85 -28.84
CA GLN A 113 -26.46 -11.32 -27.59
C GLN A 113 -25.68 -11.79 -26.36
N GLU A 114 -25.24 -13.05 -26.34
CA GLU A 114 -24.41 -13.61 -25.26
C GLU A 114 -23.04 -12.96 -25.20
N SER A 115 -22.35 -12.83 -26.35
CA SER A 115 -21.05 -12.15 -26.45
C SER A 115 -21.09 -10.71 -25.94
N VAL A 116 -22.14 -9.95 -26.28
CA VAL A 116 -22.26 -8.57 -25.78
C VAL A 116 -22.55 -8.52 -24.27
N LYS A 117 -23.32 -9.47 -23.72
CA LYS A 117 -23.53 -9.55 -22.27
C LYS A 117 -22.22 -9.82 -21.54
N GLU A 118 -21.44 -10.79 -22.02
CA GLU A 118 -20.11 -11.10 -21.46
C GLU A 118 -19.18 -9.87 -21.52
N ALA A 119 -19.16 -9.16 -22.66
CA ALA A 119 -18.39 -7.93 -22.80
C ALA A 119 -18.87 -6.80 -21.86
N SER A 120 -20.18 -6.69 -21.62
CA SER A 120 -20.74 -5.71 -20.66
C SER A 120 -20.37 -6.06 -19.22
N GLU A 121 -20.44 -7.33 -18.84
CA GLU A 121 -20.04 -7.81 -17.52
C GLU A 121 -18.53 -7.60 -17.27
N TYR A 122 -17.70 -7.91 -18.27
CA TYR A 122 -16.27 -7.66 -18.21
C TYR A 122 -15.94 -6.16 -18.09
N ARG A 123 -16.63 -5.29 -18.84
CA ARG A 123 -16.48 -3.83 -18.71
C ARG A 123 -16.84 -3.32 -17.32
N LYS A 124 -17.93 -3.82 -16.72
CA LYS A 124 -18.32 -3.50 -15.33
C LYS A 124 -17.26 -3.94 -14.33
N HIS A 125 -16.66 -5.11 -14.53
CA HIS A 125 -15.56 -5.58 -13.70
C HIS A 125 -14.35 -4.63 -13.79
N CYS A 126 -13.93 -4.25 -15.01
CA CYS A 126 -12.85 -3.31 -15.22
C CYS A 126 -13.12 -1.93 -14.58
N ASP A 127 -14.35 -1.42 -14.68
CA ASP A 127 -14.71 -0.15 -14.06
C ASP A 127 -14.62 -0.23 -12.52
N THR A 128 -15.10 -1.33 -11.94
CA THR A 128 -15.00 -1.58 -10.50
C THR A 128 -13.55 -1.64 -10.02
N GLU A 129 -12.67 -2.34 -10.74
CA GLU A 129 -11.25 -2.42 -10.39
C GLU A 129 -10.54 -1.08 -10.59
N ARG A 130 -10.92 -0.31 -11.62
CA ARG A 130 -10.40 1.05 -11.85
C ARG A 130 -10.76 1.99 -10.70
N GLU A 131 -12.01 1.96 -10.23
CA GLU A 131 -12.45 2.75 -9.08
C GLU A 131 -11.66 2.40 -7.82
N LYS A 132 -11.46 1.10 -7.54
CA LYS A 132 -10.63 0.65 -6.41
C LYS A 132 -9.20 1.15 -6.52
N LEU A 133 -8.59 1.02 -7.70
CA LEU A 133 -7.22 1.48 -7.96
C LEU A 133 -7.09 2.99 -7.69
N VAL A 134 -8.03 3.79 -8.20
CA VAL A 134 -8.06 5.26 -7.99
C VAL A 134 -8.19 5.58 -6.49
N GLN A 135 -9.11 4.94 -5.78
CA GLN A 135 -9.28 5.16 -4.34
C GLN A 135 -8.01 4.82 -3.54
N GLN A 136 -7.36 3.70 -3.89
CA GLN A 136 -6.10 3.30 -3.25
C GLN A 136 -4.98 4.30 -3.52
N TYR A 137 -4.84 4.75 -4.78
CA TYR A 137 -3.87 5.77 -5.18
C TYR A 137 -4.11 7.11 -4.45
N GLN A 138 -5.35 7.59 -4.41
CA GLN A 138 -5.72 8.82 -3.69
C GLN A 138 -5.41 8.73 -2.20
N LYS A 139 -5.70 7.57 -1.58
CA LYS A 139 -5.40 7.34 -0.16
C LYS A 139 -3.90 7.29 0.11
N LEU A 140 -3.14 6.61 -0.75
CA LEU A 140 -1.68 6.51 -0.65
C LEU A 140 -1.03 7.90 -0.71
N ASN A 141 -1.48 8.71 -1.67
CA ASN A 141 -0.96 10.04 -1.94
C ASN A 141 -1.64 11.16 -1.16
N LYS A 142 -2.53 10.81 -0.20
CA LYS A 142 -3.25 11.76 0.66
C LYS A 142 -3.90 12.90 -0.14
N GLU A 143 -4.48 12.58 -1.29
CA GLU A 143 -4.94 13.56 -2.28
C GLU A 143 -5.93 14.57 -1.69
N GLU A 144 -6.87 14.12 -0.85
CA GLU A 144 -7.82 14.99 -0.15
C GLU A 144 -7.12 16.02 0.76
N SER A 145 -6.06 15.59 1.47
CA SER A 145 -5.26 16.48 2.32
C SER A 145 -4.53 17.51 1.47
N ARG A 146 -3.99 17.12 0.30
CA ARG A 146 -3.30 18.02 -0.63
C ARG A 146 -4.27 19.06 -1.20
N ILE A 147 -5.46 18.63 -1.63
CA ILE A 147 -6.52 19.52 -2.10
C ILE A 147 -6.88 20.54 -1.02
N GLN A 148 -7.05 20.09 0.23
CA GLN A 148 -7.35 20.98 1.35
C GLN A 148 -6.21 21.98 1.61
N GLN A 149 -4.95 21.53 1.57
CA GLN A 149 -3.78 22.40 1.71
C GLN A 149 -3.72 23.47 0.61
N VAL A 150 -4.01 23.11 -0.64
CA VAL A 150 -4.10 24.06 -1.77
C VAL A 150 -5.19 25.10 -1.52
N HIS A 151 -6.37 24.68 -1.06
CA HIS A 151 -7.45 25.59 -0.69
C HIS A 151 -7.05 26.54 0.44
N ASP A 152 -6.38 26.04 1.47
CA ASP A 152 -5.90 26.84 2.60
C ASP A 152 -4.86 27.88 2.14
N VAL A 153 -3.89 27.47 1.31
CA VAL A 153 -2.89 28.37 0.71
C VAL A 153 -3.56 29.48 -0.09
N SER A 154 -4.53 29.12 -0.93
CA SER A 154 -5.31 30.08 -1.72
C SER A 154 -6.07 31.07 -0.83
N ARG A 155 -6.76 30.58 0.22
CA ARG A 155 -7.50 31.41 1.18
C ARG A 155 -6.60 32.41 1.90
N ILE A 156 -5.44 31.97 2.38
CA ILE A 156 -4.47 32.82 3.08
C ILE A 156 -3.94 33.90 2.13
N ARG A 157 -3.54 33.52 0.91
CA ARG A 157 -3.09 34.48 -0.13
C ARG A 157 -4.12 35.57 -0.39
N ASN A 158 -5.37 35.19 -0.63
CA ASN A 158 -6.45 36.13 -0.95
C ASN A 158 -6.75 37.06 0.23
N THR A 159 -6.74 36.52 1.45
CA THR A 159 -6.95 37.30 2.68
C THR A 159 -5.81 38.31 2.87
N ASN A 160 -4.56 37.89 2.72
CA ASN A 160 -3.40 38.76 2.86
C ASN A 160 -3.34 39.81 1.75
N ALA A 161 -3.68 39.46 0.51
CA ALA A 161 -3.81 40.41 -0.59
C ALA A 161 -4.85 41.51 -0.30
N THR A 162 -6.02 41.12 0.21
CA THR A 162 -7.09 42.06 0.57
C THR A 162 -6.67 42.98 1.72
N LYS A 163 -6.06 42.44 2.77
CA LYS A 163 -5.53 43.23 3.90
C LYS A 163 -4.45 44.21 3.44
N ARG A 164 -3.53 43.78 2.56
CA ARG A 164 -2.48 44.63 1.98
C ARG A 164 -3.09 45.84 1.24
N LEU A 165 -4.08 45.61 0.39
CA LEU A 165 -4.76 46.68 -0.33
C LEU A 165 -5.45 47.66 0.62
N LYS A 166 -6.12 47.16 1.66
CA LYS A 166 -6.78 47.99 2.68
C LYS A 166 -5.78 48.86 3.44
N LEU A 167 -4.68 48.28 3.92
CA LEU A 167 -3.63 49.02 4.62
C LEU A 167 -2.99 50.07 3.72
N GLN A 168 -2.72 49.73 2.45
CA GLN A 168 -2.20 50.70 1.47
C GLN A 168 -3.14 51.88 1.25
N LYS A 169 -4.45 51.64 1.20
CA LYS A 169 -5.45 52.70 1.09
C LYS A 169 -5.45 53.58 2.34
N MET A 170 -5.50 52.98 3.54
CA MET A 170 -5.46 53.71 4.81
C MET A 170 -4.19 54.56 4.95
N MET A 171 -3.03 54.04 4.53
CA MET A 171 -1.76 54.78 4.55
C MET A 171 -1.75 56.01 3.63
N LYS A 172 -2.55 56.01 2.55
CA LYS A 172 -2.69 57.17 1.65
C LYS A 172 -3.64 58.24 2.20
N GLU A 173 -4.57 57.83 3.05
CA GLU A 173 -5.65 58.68 3.60
C GLU A 173 -5.32 59.22 5.01
N THR A 174 -4.21 58.78 5.61
CA THR A 174 -3.81 59.14 6.98
C THR A 174 -2.73 60.21 6.98
N ASP A 175 -3.02 61.35 7.60
CA ASP A 175 -2.06 62.45 7.78
C ASP A 175 -1.33 62.40 9.14
N ASP A 176 -1.82 61.60 10.11
CA ASP A 176 -1.18 61.43 11.43
C ASP A 176 0.09 60.56 11.31
N PRO A 177 1.29 61.10 11.62
CA PRO A 177 2.55 60.35 11.56
C PRO A 177 2.59 59.11 12.45
N MET A 178 1.91 59.15 13.60
CA MET A 178 1.92 58.05 14.56
C MET A 178 1.10 56.86 14.04
N GLN A 179 -0.11 57.13 13.55
CA GLN A 179 -0.95 56.13 12.88
C GLN A 179 -0.29 55.58 11.61
N LEU A 180 0.34 56.44 10.81
CA LEU A 180 1.04 56.02 9.60
C LEU A 180 2.20 55.05 9.93
N SER A 181 2.95 55.31 10.99
CA SER A 181 3.98 54.40 11.48
C SER A 181 3.40 53.04 11.90
N GLN A 182 2.25 53.02 12.56
CA GLN A 182 1.59 51.79 12.99
C GLN A 182 1.10 50.96 11.78
N LEU A 183 0.45 51.60 10.81
CA LEU A 183 -0.03 50.94 9.59
C LEU A 183 1.12 50.33 8.78
N ARG A 184 2.29 50.98 8.75
CA ARG A 184 3.49 50.44 8.09
C ARG A 184 4.01 49.19 8.78
N LYS A 185 4.00 49.15 10.12
CA LYS A 185 4.38 47.95 10.88
C LYS A 185 3.44 46.80 10.57
N GLU A 186 2.13 47.02 10.66
CA GLU A 186 1.13 46.00 10.32
C GLU A 186 1.28 45.51 8.87
N TYR A 187 1.59 46.40 7.94
CA TYR A 187 1.84 46.05 6.55
C TYR A 187 3.06 45.14 6.39
N VAL A 188 4.16 45.43 7.09
CA VAL A 188 5.37 44.59 7.10
C VAL A 188 5.10 43.24 7.77
N ASP A 189 4.37 43.23 8.88
CA ASP A 189 4.02 42.01 9.61
C ASP A 189 3.23 41.02 8.74
N LEU A 190 2.42 41.49 7.78
CA LEU A 190 1.77 40.61 6.81
C LEU A 190 2.76 39.79 5.96
N PHE A 191 3.93 40.34 5.61
CA PHE A 191 4.95 39.60 4.85
C PHE A 191 5.69 38.60 5.73
N VAL A 192 5.94 38.96 6.99
CA VAL A 192 6.55 38.04 7.96
C VAL A 192 5.61 36.85 8.21
N ASN A 193 4.34 37.12 8.46
CA ASN A 193 3.31 36.09 8.64
C ASN A 193 3.12 35.25 7.36
N GLU A 194 3.17 35.85 6.17
CA GLU A 194 3.12 35.10 4.91
C GLU A 194 4.32 34.13 4.80
N ARG A 195 5.52 34.56 5.18
CA ARG A 195 6.69 33.68 5.21
C ARG A 195 6.57 32.56 6.26
N GLU A 196 5.95 32.83 7.40
CA GLU A 196 5.88 31.86 8.51
C GLU A 196 4.71 30.88 8.39
N GLU A 197 3.55 31.30 7.87
CA GLU A 197 2.38 30.42 7.69
C GLU A 197 2.26 29.85 6.28
N LEU A 198 2.49 30.65 5.24
CA LEU A 198 2.18 30.27 3.86
C LEU A 198 3.29 29.45 3.23
N TYR A 199 4.56 29.84 3.42
CA TYR A 199 5.68 29.23 2.72
C TYR A 199 5.90 27.78 3.16
N PRO A 200 5.83 27.41 4.46
CA PRO A 200 5.93 26.01 4.85
C PRO A 200 4.86 25.13 4.20
N LYS A 201 3.62 25.64 4.04
CA LYS A 201 2.54 24.91 3.37
C LYS A 201 2.80 24.74 1.86
N ILE A 202 3.39 25.75 1.21
CA ILE A 202 3.78 25.66 -0.21
C ILE A 202 4.93 24.66 -0.36
N ASP A 203 5.93 24.72 0.53
CA ASP A 203 7.08 23.81 0.51
C ASP A 203 6.66 22.36 0.74
N GLU A 204 5.72 22.11 1.66
CA GLU A 204 5.13 20.79 1.86
C GLU A 204 4.45 20.27 0.58
N LEU A 205 3.61 21.10 -0.05
CA LEU A 205 2.94 20.75 -1.31
C LEU A 205 3.91 20.49 -2.47
N THR A 206 5.05 21.18 -2.49
CA THR A 206 6.03 21.11 -3.59
C THR A 206 6.99 19.93 -3.43
N ASN A 207 7.35 19.58 -2.19
CA ASN A 207 8.34 18.55 -1.89
C ASN A 207 7.72 17.17 -1.59
N ASP A 208 6.41 17.09 -1.41
CA ASP A 208 5.71 15.82 -1.22
C ASP A 208 5.61 15.07 -2.57
N VAL A 209 6.44 14.03 -2.72
CA VAL A 209 6.53 13.19 -3.91
C VAL A 209 5.43 12.15 -3.88
N SER A 210 4.60 12.12 -4.92
CA SER A 210 3.58 11.09 -5.08
C SER A 210 4.24 9.72 -5.34
N ASP A 211 3.72 8.68 -4.69
CA ASP A 211 4.07 7.29 -4.96
C ASP A 211 3.12 6.73 -6.01
N ASP A 212 3.69 6.37 -7.16
CA ASP A 212 2.97 5.80 -8.28
C ASP A 212 2.73 4.28 -8.12
N TYR A 213 3.35 3.63 -7.13
CA TYR A 213 3.18 2.19 -6.90
C TYR A 213 2.10 1.90 -5.87
N VAL A 214 1.00 1.30 -6.33
CA VAL A 214 -0.17 1.00 -5.49
C VAL A 214 -0.21 -0.48 -5.12
N VAL A 215 -0.46 -0.78 -3.84
CA VAL A 215 -0.65 -2.15 -3.35
C VAL A 215 -2.05 -2.64 -3.69
N ILE A 216 -2.15 -3.49 -4.72
CA ILE A 216 -3.43 -4.08 -5.15
C ILE A 216 -3.74 -5.39 -4.43
N LYS A 217 -2.72 -6.12 -3.95
CA LYS A 217 -2.89 -7.31 -3.11
C LYS A 217 -2.11 -7.14 -1.81
N GLN A 218 -2.83 -7.18 -0.69
CA GLN A 218 -2.23 -7.06 0.64
C GLN A 218 -1.44 -8.32 0.99
N ALA A 219 -0.39 -8.12 1.78
CA ALA A 219 0.39 -9.22 2.32
C ALA A 219 -0.42 -9.98 3.38
N THR A 220 -0.32 -11.30 3.39
CA THR A 220 -0.99 -12.14 4.39
C THR A 220 -0.05 -13.21 4.90
N ILE A 221 -0.38 -13.73 6.08
CA ILE A 221 0.33 -14.86 6.67
C ILE A 221 -0.67 -15.89 7.17
N ASP A 222 -0.53 -17.11 6.67
CA ASP A 222 -1.33 -18.26 7.06
C ASP A 222 -0.45 -19.24 7.81
N VAL A 223 -0.61 -19.30 9.13
CA VAL A 223 0.14 -20.22 9.99
C VAL A 223 -0.68 -21.49 10.16
N SER A 224 -0.18 -22.59 9.61
CA SER A 224 -0.77 -23.92 9.74
C SER A 224 -0.22 -24.70 10.94
N ASN A 225 1.09 -24.58 11.23
CA ASN A 225 1.77 -25.28 12.33
C ASN A 225 2.99 -24.50 12.83
N ASP A 226 3.35 -24.71 14.10
CA ASP A 226 4.49 -24.05 14.77
C ASP A 226 5.58 -25.05 15.23
N THR A 227 5.63 -26.24 14.64
CA THR A 227 6.45 -27.37 15.12
C THR A 227 7.96 -27.20 14.87
N TYR A 228 8.33 -26.16 14.13
CA TYR A 228 9.71 -25.75 13.90
C TYR A 228 10.30 -24.96 15.07
N LYS A 229 9.46 -24.30 15.89
CA LYS A 229 9.89 -23.54 17.06
C LYS A 229 10.38 -24.52 18.10
N LYS A 230 11.71 -24.64 18.26
CA LYS A 230 12.31 -25.46 19.32
C LYS A 230 11.71 -25.00 20.65
N THR A 231 11.02 -25.89 21.36
CA THR A 231 10.74 -25.64 22.78
C THR A 231 12.10 -25.49 23.48
N GLU A 232 12.37 -24.34 24.06
CA GLU A 232 13.53 -24.16 24.93
C GLU A 232 13.43 -25.16 26.08
N LYS A 233 14.07 -26.32 25.93
CA LYS A 233 14.20 -27.28 27.03
C LYS A 233 15.03 -26.57 28.12
N LYS A 234 14.35 -26.13 29.18
CA LYS A 234 14.93 -25.66 30.44
C LYS A 234 16.23 -26.42 30.74
N LYS A 235 17.34 -25.68 30.85
CA LYS A 235 18.65 -26.20 31.24
C LYS A 235 18.47 -27.19 32.41
N ARG A 236 18.84 -28.46 32.19
CA ARG A 236 18.86 -29.49 33.24
C ARG A 236 19.74 -28.99 34.40
N LYS A 237 19.19 -29.02 35.63
CA LYS A 237 19.93 -28.71 36.87
C LYS A 237 21.21 -29.56 36.95
N PRO A 238 22.33 -29.01 37.47
CA PRO A 238 23.57 -29.77 37.62
C PRO A 238 23.36 -30.97 38.55
N ARG A 239 23.84 -32.14 38.12
CA ARG A 239 23.84 -33.39 38.90
C ARG A 239 24.72 -33.20 40.14
N LYS A 240 24.18 -33.42 41.35
CA LYS A 240 24.96 -33.49 42.59
C LYS A 240 26.04 -34.58 42.46
N LYS A 241 27.29 -34.24 42.80
CA LYS A 241 28.40 -35.22 42.90
C LYS A 241 28.08 -36.27 43.97
N PRO A 242 28.41 -37.56 43.76
CA PRO A 242 28.31 -38.58 44.81
C PRO A 242 29.29 -38.30 45.96
N PRO A 243 29.02 -38.79 47.17
CA PRO A 243 29.84 -38.55 48.35
C PRO A 243 31.20 -39.25 48.24
N GLN A 244 32.26 -38.57 48.70
CA GLN A 244 33.57 -39.17 48.92
C GLN A 244 33.46 -40.24 50.02
N VAL A 245 33.86 -41.46 49.70
CA VAL A 245 34.05 -42.53 50.69
C VAL A 245 35.33 -42.21 51.45
N THR A 246 35.21 -41.84 52.71
CA THR A 246 36.29 -41.86 53.70
C THR A 246 36.21 -43.15 54.50
N THR A 247 37.29 -43.91 54.52
CA THR A 247 37.76 -44.81 55.60
C THR A 247 39.12 -45.33 55.09
N GLY A 248 40.28 -45.10 55.70
CA GLY A 248 40.59 -44.68 57.06
C GLY A 248 41.03 -45.88 57.88
N SER A 249 42.35 -46.12 57.87
CA SER A 249 43.16 -47.02 58.72
C SER A 249 43.17 -48.51 58.39
#